data_AF-A0A964R2K5-F1
#
_entry.id   AF-A0A964R2K5-F1
#
_cell.length_a   1.000
_cell.length_b   1.000
_cell.length_c   1.000
_cell.angle_alpha   90.00
_cell.angle_beta   90.00
_cell.angle_gamma   90.00
#
_symmetry.space_group_name_H-M   'P 1'
#
loop_
_entity.id
_entity.type
_entity.pdbx_description
1 polymer ?
#
loop_
_entity_poly.entity_id
_entity_poly.type
_entity_poly.pdbx_seq_one_letter_code
_entity_poly.pdbx_strand_id
1 'polypeptide(L)'
;MSYDDEEVGIPVPRPKPHYHGDKTRVIFVASAIILIVAQSTGVELPLSTTSAVVWATVLVIAAGVTSPTQTGIHWFSALLSLAGTLLFGITAVSTYRAGVSLANPSFLYIEALALLSIVALYLNTRTIRGRIQHARD
;
A
#
# COMPACT_ATOMS: atom_id res chain seq x y z
N MET A 1 -5.78 -55.11 30.89
CA MET A 1 -4.77 -54.15 30.42
C MET A 1 -5.35 -53.51 29.17
N SER A 2 -6.03 -52.38 29.35
CA SER A 2 -6.66 -51.63 28.25
C SER A 2 -5.59 -50.73 27.67
N TYR A 3 -5.34 -50.81 26.37
CA TYR A 3 -4.53 -49.82 25.68
C TYR A 3 -5.43 -48.61 25.47
N ASP A 4 -5.19 -47.55 26.23
CA ASP A 4 -5.77 -46.25 25.94
C ASP A 4 -5.08 -45.74 24.67
N ASP A 5 -5.82 -45.80 23.55
CA ASP A 5 -5.45 -45.13 22.31
C ASP A 5 -5.42 -43.63 22.59
N GLU A 6 -4.23 -43.09 22.89
CA GLU A 6 -3.99 -41.65 22.83
C GLU A 6 -4.20 -41.23 21.37
N GLU A 7 -5.40 -40.72 21.06
CA GLU A 7 -5.65 -39.98 19.83
C GLU A 7 -4.63 -38.84 19.77
N VAL A 8 -3.54 -39.06 19.03
CA VAL A 8 -2.59 -38.04 18.63
C VAL A 8 -3.36 -37.09 17.72
N GLY A 9 -4.02 -36.11 18.33
CA GLY A 9 -4.74 -35.07 17.64
C GLY A 9 -3.76 -34.31 16.74
N ILE A 10 -3.74 -34.66 15.46
CA ILE A 10 -2.97 -33.92 14.46
C ILE A 10 -3.45 -32.47 14.53
N PRO A 11 -2.58 -31.49 14.83
CA PRO A 11 -2.99 -30.11 14.88
C PRO A 11 -3.51 -29.73 13.49
N VAL A 12 -4.83 -29.53 13.37
CA VAL A 12 -5.43 -29.07 12.12
C VAL A 12 -4.76 -27.73 11.79
N PRO A 13 -4.09 -27.57 10.64
CA PRO A 13 -3.42 -26.33 10.30
C PRO A 13 -4.45 -25.20 10.27
N ARG A 14 -4.44 -24.34 11.29
CA ARG A 14 -5.28 -23.15 11.28
C ARG A 14 -4.88 -22.35 10.03
N PRO A 15 -5.83 -21.95 9.17
CA PRO A 15 -5.51 -21.16 7.99
C PRO A 15 -4.76 -19.91 8.44
N LYS A 16 -3.50 -19.78 8.03
CA LYS A 16 -2.69 -18.61 8.36
C LYS A 16 -3.44 -17.38 7.84
N PRO A 17 -3.68 -16.35 8.68
CA PRO A 17 -4.29 -15.11 8.23
C PRO A 17 -3.53 -14.61 7.00
N HIS A 18 -4.25 -14.35 5.91
CA HIS A 18 -3.69 -13.92 4.63
C HIS A 18 -3.10 -12.50 4.76
N TYR A 19 -1.89 -12.41 5.31
CA TYR A 19 -1.15 -11.17 5.52
C TYR A 19 -0.50 -10.70 4.22
N HIS A 20 -0.91 -9.53 3.73
CA HIS A 20 -0.34 -8.91 2.53
C HIS A 20 0.55 -7.70 2.84
N GLY A 21 0.82 -7.44 4.12
CA GLY A 21 1.56 -6.25 4.54
C GLY A 21 2.96 -6.15 3.93
N ASP A 22 3.63 -7.28 3.69
CA ASP A 22 4.96 -7.27 3.03
C ASP A 22 4.92 -6.67 1.62
N LYS A 23 3.84 -6.90 0.86
CA LYS A 23 3.68 -6.30 -0.47
C LYS A 23 3.39 -4.80 -0.37
N THR A 24 2.55 -4.38 0.57
CA THR A 24 2.28 -2.96 0.82
C THR A 24 3.56 -2.20 1.18
N ARG A 25 4.43 -2.80 2.01
CA ARG A 25 5.72 -2.18 2.40
C ARG A 25 6.60 -1.89 1.20
N VAL A 26 6.76 -2.88 0.31
CA VAL A 26 7.53 -2.70 -0.92
C VAL A 26 6.92 -1.60 -1.79
N ILE A 27 5.58 -1.57 -1.94
CA ILE A 27 4.91 -0.54 -2.72
C ILE A 27 5.13 0.85 -2.13
N PHE A 28 5.02 1.03 -0.82
CA PHE A 28 5.24 2.33 -0.17
C PHE A 28 6.68 2.82 -0.32
N VAL A 29 7.67 1.94 -0.16
CA VAL A 29 9.07 2.30 -0.40
C VAL A 29 9.30 2.65 -1.87
N ALA A 30 8.77 1.85 -2.80
CA ALA A 30 8.87 2.13 -4.23
C ALA A 30 8.22 3.46 -4.60
N SER A 31 7.02 3.74 -4.11
CA SER A 31 6.32 5.02 -4.32
C SER A 31 7.12 6.19 -3.75
N ALA A 32 7.73 6.05 -2.57
CA ALA A 32 8.58 7.10 -2.00
C ALA A 32 9.82 7.38 -2.88
N ILE A 33 10.49 6.34 -3.37
CA ILE A 33 11.63 6.47 -4.29
C ILE A 33 11.20 7.17 -5.58
N ILE A 34 10.11 6.70 -6.20
CA ILE A 34 9.56 7.27 -7.44
C ILE A 34 9.25 8.75 -7.24
N LEU A 35 8.64 9.13 -6.12
CA LEU A 35 8.28 10.51 -5.82
C LEU A 35 9.51 11.42 -5.72
N ILE A 36 10.58 10.96 -5.04
CA ILE A 36 11.83 11.71 -4.91
C ILE A 36 12.56 11.83 -6.25
N VAL A 37 12.62 10.74 -7.02
CA VAL A 37 13.23 10.74 -8.36
C VAL A 37 12.47 11.70 -9.28
N ALA A 38 11.14 11.63 -9.31
CA ALA A 38 10.31 12.51 -10.12
C ALA A 38 10.60 13.99 -9.80
N GLN A 39 10.52 14.39 -8.51
CA GLN A 39 10.87 15.76 -8.10
C GLN A 39 12.29 16.15 -8.52
N SER A 40 13.27 15.25 -8.36
CA SER A 40 14.67 15.53 -8.69
C SER A 40 14.90 15.72 -10.19
N THR A 41 14.09 15.08 -11.04
CA THR A 41 14.16 15.23 -12.51
C THR A 41 13.46 16.48 -13.05
N GLY A 42 12.87 17.31 -12.18
CA GLY A 42 12.15 18.53 -12.58
C GLY A 42 10.75 18.26 -13.14
N VAL A 43 10.19 17.09 -12.86
CA VAL A 43 8.82 16.73 -13.25
C VAL A 43 7.81 17.53 -12.44
N GLU A 44 6.80 18.07 -13.12
CA GLU A 44 5.66 18.73 -12.49
C GLU A 44 4.77 17.70 -11.81
N LEU A 45 4.91 17.58 -10.49
CA LEU A 45 4.01 16.79 -9.64
C LEU A 45 2.93 17.68 -9.01
N PRO A 46 1.78 17.11 -8.60
CA PRO A 46 0.74 17.85 -7.86
C PRO A 46 1.13 18.13 -6.39
N LEU A 47 2.42 18.30 -6.12
CA LEU A 47 3.00 18.51 -4.81
C LEU A 47 4.15 19.51 -4.93
N SER A 48 4.23 20.45 -3.97
CA SER A 48 5.45 21.23 -3.77
C SER A 48 6.60 20.30 -3.39
N THR A 49 7.84 20.74 -3.61
CA THR A 49 9.05 19.99 -3.23
C THR A 49 9.02 19.57 -1.76
N THR A 50 8.65 20.49 -0.86
CA THR A 50 8.51 20.21 0.57
C THR A 50 7.44 19.14 0.83
N SER A 51 6.26 19.28 0.23
CA SER A 51 5.17 18.31 0.42
C SER A 51 5.53 16.93 -0.13
N ALA A 52 6.29 16.86 -1.23
CA ALA A 52 6.77 15.59 -1.78
C ALA A 52 7.76 14.90 -0.83
N VAL A 53 8.73 15.62 -0.26
CA VAL A 53 9.68 15.05 0.72
C VAL A 53 8.94 14.57 1.98
N VAL A 54 7.98 15.35 2.48
CA VAL A 54 7.15 14.94 3.62
C VAL A 54 6.35 13.69 3.28
N TRP A 55 5.69 13.64 2.11
CA TRP A 55 4.90 12.48 1.69
C TRP A 55 5.76 11.22 1.53
N ALA A 56 6.93 11.33 0.90
CA ALA A 56 7.89 10.23 0.80
C ALA A 56 8.33 9.73 2.18
N THR A 57 8.61 10.64 3.11
CA THR A 57 8.99 10.29 4.49
C THR A 57 7.88 9.54 5.20
N VAL A 58 6.64 10.03 5.10
CA VAL A 58 5.46 9.38 5.69
C VAL A 58 5.27 7.97 5.10
N LEU A 59 5.43 7.79 3.79
CA LEU A 59 5.35 6.49 3.13
C LEU A 59 6.42 5.52 3.64
N VAL A 60 7.68 5.96 3.78
CA VAL A 60 8.77 5.12 4.30
C VAL A 60 8.54 4.75 5.76
N ILE A 61 8.10 5.69 6.59
CA ILE A 61 7.74 5.41 8.00
C ILE A 61 6.60 4.40 8.05
N ALA A 62 5.55 4.59 7.25
CA ALA A 62 4.44 3.65 7.17
C ALA A 62 4.92 2.25 6.75
N ALA A 63 5.83 2.16 5.77
CA ALA A 63 6.43 0.89 5.36
C ALA A 63 7.29 0.22 6.45
N GLY A 64 7.99 1.01 7.26
CA GLY A 64 8.78 0.51 8.39
C GLY A 64 7.90 -0.03 9.53
N VAL A 65 6.82 0.68 9.84
CA VAL A 65 5.94 0.36 10.99
C VAL A 65 4.89 -0.70 10.63
N THR A 66 4.59 -0.90 9.34
CA THR A 66 3.63 -1.92 8.89
C THR A 66 4.05 -3.30 9.39
N SER A 67 3.31 -3.81 10.36
CA SER A 67 3.57 -5.06 11.05
C SER A 67 2.30 -5.92 11.12
N PRO A 68 2.44 -7.26 11.15
CA PRO A 68 1.30 -8.16 11.31
C PRO A 68 0.66 -8.08 12.71
N THR A 69 1.33 -7.50 13.70
CA THR A 69 0.82 -7.46 15.08
C THR A 69 -0.06 -6.24 15.35
N GLN A 70 0.19 -5.09 14.69
CA GLN A 70 -0.54 -3.85 14.98
C GLN A 70 -1.73 -3.64 14.04
N THR A 71 -2.96 -3.84 14.52
CA THR A 71 -4.17 -3.70 13.70
C THR A 71 -4.42 -2.26 13.23
N GLY A 72 -4.05 -1.25 14.04
CA GLY A 72 -4.23 0.16 13.70
C GLY A 72 -3.41 0.62 12.48
N ILE A 73 -2.23 0.02 12.25
CA ILE A 73 -1.34 0.44 11.16
C ILE A 73 -1.90 0.06 9.78
N HIS A 74 -2.73 -0.97 9.70
CA HIS A 74 -3.38 -1.38 8.45
C HIS A 74 -4.42 -0.35 8.00
N TRP A 75 -5.16 0.24 8.94
CA TRP A 75 -6.10 1.33 8.66
C TRP A 75 -5.37 2.61 8.25
N PHE A 76 -4.28 2.96 8.94
CA PHE A 76 -3.45 4.09 8.55
C PHE A 76 -2.85 3.92 7.15
N SER A 77 -2.34 2.73 6.84
CA SER A 77 -1.82 2.41 5.51
C SER A 77 -2.91 2.47 4.44
N ALA A 78 -4.12 1.98 4.73
CA ALA A 78 -5.27 2.12 3.83
C ALA A 78 -5.61 3.61 3.58
N LEU A 79 -5.58 4.44 4.61
CA LEU A 79 -5.83 5.88 4.49
C LEU A 79 -4.76 6.56 3.62
N LEU A 80 -3.48 6.24 3.82
CA LEU A 80 -2.40 6.76 2.98
C LEU A 80 -2.55 6.32 1.52
N SER A 81 -2.87 5.06 1.28
CA SER A 81 -3.12 4.56 -0.08
C SER A 81 -4.34 5.23 -0.73
N LEU A 82 -5.39 5.48 0.05
CA LEU A 82 -6.57 6.21 -0.43
C LEU A 82 -6.21 7.66 -0.79
N ALA A 83 -5.50 8.36 0.09
CA ALA A 83 -5.05 9.72 -0.16
C ALA A 83 -4.14 9.81 -1.40
N GLY A 84 -3.20 8.88 -1.56
CA GLY A 84 -2.36 8.78 -2.76
C GLY A 84 -3.17 8.48 -4.01
N THR A 85 -4.16 7.59 -3.93
CA THR A 85 -5.05 7.26 -5.05
C THR A 85 -5.85 8.48 -5.49
N LEU A 86 -6.43 9.24 -4.54
CA LEU A 86 -7.19 10.43 -4.85
C LEU A 86 -6.29 11.52 -5.43
N LEU A 87 -5.16 11.81 -4.78
CA LEU A 87 -4.24 12.84 -5.22
C LEU A 87 -3.69 12.54 -6.62
N PHE A 88 -2.97 11.43 -6.77
CA PHE A 88 -2.30 11.11 -8.03
C PHE A 88 -3.27 10.64 -9.11
N GLY A 89 -4.33 9.90 -8.75
CA GLY A 89 -5.32 9.43 -9.73
C GLY A 89 -6.16 10.55 -10.33
N ILE A 90 -6.61 11.51 -9.51
CA ILE A 90 -7.33 12.69 -10.03
C ILE A 90 -6.41 13.50 -10.94
N THR A 91 -5.15 13.73 -10.53
CA THR A 91 -4.18 14.46 -11.35
C THR A 91 -3.86 13.72 -12.64
N ALA A 92 -3.63 12.41 -12.62
CA ALA A 92 -3.33 11.64 -13.83
C ALA A 92 -4.47 11.74 -14.85
N VAL A 93 -5.71 11.56 -14.40
CA VAL A 93 -6.90 11.67 -15.25
C VAL A 93 -7.07 13.09 -15.77
N SER A 94 -6.86 14.12 -14.94
CA SER A 94 -7.01 15.51 -15.40
C SER A 94 -5.93 15.89 -16.41
N THR A 95 -4.68 15.51 -16.18
CA THR A 95 -3.53 15.74 -17.06
C THR A 95 -3.73 15.05 -18.42
N TYR A 96 -4.16 13.79 -18.42
CA TYR A 96 -4.46 13.08 -19.67
C TYR A 96 -5.60 13.74 -20.44
N ARG A 97 -6.69 14.12 -19.75
CA ARG A 97 -7.84 14.81 -20.36
C ARG A 97 -7.51 16.21 -20.89
N ALA A 98 -6.48 16.86 -20.34
CA ALA A 98 -5.96 18.12 -20.84
C ALA A 98 -5.13 17.98 -22.13
N GLY A 99 -4.96 16.75 -22.65
CA GLY A 99 -4.25 16.48 -23.91
C GLY A 99 -2.76 16.26 -23.74
N VAL A 100 -2.27 16.06 -22.52
CA VAL A 100 -0.85 15.71 -22.29
C VAL A 100 -0.57 14.32 -22.85
N SER A 101 0.49 14.22 -23.64
CA SER A 101 0.92 12.95 -24.25
C SER A 101 1.27 11.89 -23.20
N LEU A 102 0.96 10.63 -23.50
CA LEU A 102 1.38 9.46 -22.70
C LEU A 102 2.91 9.35 -22.58
N ALA A 103 3.67 9.94 -23.51
CA ALA A 103 5.14 9.95 -23.47
C ALA A 103 5.72 11.07 -22.58
N ASN A 104 4.88 11.93 -22.01
CA ASN A 104 5.33 12.99 -21.13
C ASN A 104 5.85 12.38 -19.80
N PRO A 105 7.09 12.66 -19.38
CA PRO A 105 7.64 12.12 -18.15
C PRO A 105 6.78 12.42 -16.91
N SER A 106 6.22 13.62 -16.82
CA SER A 106 5.36 14.01 -15.69
C SER A 106 4.12 13.15 -15.60
N PHE A 107 3.46 12.92 -16.74
CA PHE A 107 2.31 12.02 -16.78
C PHE A 107 2.69 10.61 -16.34
N LEU A 108 3.81 10.06 -16.83
CA LEU A 108 4.24 8.71 -16.49
C LEU A 108 4.50 8.52 -14.99
N TYR A 109 5.15 9.48 -14.34
CA TYR A 109 5.39 9.40 -12.90
C TYR A 109 4.10 9.51 -12.08
N ILE A 110 3.21 10.44 -12.44
CA ILE A 110 1.93 10.62 -11.74
C ILE A 110 1.06 9.37 -11.91
N GLU A 111 0.97 8.82 -13.13
CA GLU A 111 0.22 7.60 -13.43
C GLU A 111 0.79 6.40 -12.66
N ALA A 112 2.12 6.23 -12.65
CA ALA A 112 2.75 5.14 -11.89
C ALA A 112 2.44 5.23 -10.39
N LEU A 113 2.51 6.44 -9.80
CA LEU A 113 2.17 6.67 -8.40
C LEU A 113 0.68 6.42 -8.11
N ALA A 114 -0.21 6.78 -9.04
CA ALA A 114 -1.64 6.50 -8.94
C ALA A 114 -1.92 4.99 -8.92
N LEU A 115 -1.35 4.25 -9.88
CA LEU A 115 -1.52 2.80 -9.97
C LEU A 115 -0.95 2.08 -8.74
N LEU A 116 0.25 2.43 -8.30
CA LEU A 116 0.84 1.88 -7.07
C LEU A 116 -0.04 2.17 -5.85
N SER A 117 -0.61 3.37 -5.75
CA SER A 117 -1.51 3.73 -4.65
C SER A 117 -2.80 2.90 -4.66
N ILE A 118 -3.39 2.65 -5.84
CA ILE A 118 -4.57 1.79 -5.99
C ILE A 118 -4.26 0.35 -5.59
N VAL A 119 -3.12 -0.20 -6.03
CA VAL A 119 -2.71 -1.55 -5.66
C VAL A 119 -2.48 -1.65 -4.15
N ALA A 120 -1.81 -0.67 -3.54
CA ALA A 120 -1.63 -0.62 -2.09
C ALA A 120 -2.98 -0.55 -1.35
N LEU A 121 -3.94 0.25 -1.84
CA LEU A 121 -5.27 0.36 -1.26
C LEU A 121 -6.01 -1.00 -1.29
N TYR A 122 -5.94 -1.71 -2.42
CA TYR A 122 -6.52 -3.04 -2.56
C TYR A 122 -5.90 -4.05 -1.57
N LEU A 123 -4.57 -4.07 -1.43
CA LEU A 123 -3.89 -4.98 -0.51
C LEU A 123 -4.21 -4.66 0.96
N ASN A 124 -4.27 -3.38 1.31
CA ASN A 124 -4.61 -2.92 2.65
C ASN A 124 -6.07 -3.27 3.01
N THR A 125 -7.02 -3.02 2.11
CA THR A 125 -8.42 -3.40 2.32
C THR A 125 -8.61 -4.92 2.41
N ARG A 126 -7.89 -5.72 1.60
CA ARG A 126 -7.90 -7.18 1.70
C ARG A 126 -7.37 -7.66 3.06
N THR A 127 -6.32 -7.03 3.57
CA THR A 127 -5.73 -7.36 4.89
C THR A 127 -6.70 -7.02 6.02
N ILE A 128 -7.34 -5.85 5.98
CA ILE A 128 -8.36 -5.43 6.95
C ILE A 128 -9.53 -6.42 6.96
N ARG A 129 -10.06 -6.77 5.77
CA ARG A 129 -11.16 -7.73 5.64
C ARG A 129 -10.80 -9.09 6.25
N GLY A 130 -9.61 -9.62 5.93
CA GLY A 130 -9.15 -10.89 6.48
C GLY A 130 -9.07 -10.90 8.01
N ARG A 131 -8.66 -9.78 8.63
CA ARG A 131 -8.68 -9.66 10.10
C ARG A 131 -10.07 -9.56 10.69
N ILE A 132 -10.97 -8.81 10.06
CA ILE A 132 -12.35 -8.69 10.54
C ILE A 132 -13.05 -10.05 10.52
N GLN A 133 -12.76 -10.89 9.52
CA GLN A 133 -13.28 -12.26 9.46
C GLN A 133 -12.76 -13.12 10.61
N HIS A 134 -11.44 -13.16 10.84
CA HIS A 134 -10.86 -13.92 11.95
C HIS A 134 -11.21 -13.41 13.35
N ALA A 135 -11.58 -12.13 13.51
CA ALA A 135 -12.00 -11.60 14.80
C ALA A 135 -13.44 -12.00 15.18
N ARG A 136 -14.19 -12.61 14.25
CA ARG A 136 -15.58 -13.08 14.44
C ARG A 136 -15.69 -14.59 14.64
N ASP A 137 -14.58 -15.31 14.47
CA ASP A 137 -14.45 -16.75 14.73
C ASP A 137 -13.90 -16.99 16.14
#